data_AF-A0A520AEC0-F1
#
_entry.id   AF-A0A520AEC0-F1
#
_cell.length_a   1.000
_cell.length_b   1.000
_cell.length_c   1.000
_cell.angle_alpha   90.00
_cell.angle_beta   90.00
_cell.angle_gamma   90.00
#
_symmetry.space_group_name_H-M   'P 1'
#
loop_
_entity.id
_entity.type
_entity.pdbx_description
1 polymer ?
#
loop_
_entity_poly.entity_id
_entity_poly.type
_entity_poly.pdbx_seq_one_letter_code
_entity_poly.pdbx_strand_id
1 'polypeptide(L)' 'VLLLISVEGLSYGEVAAVVGVPLGTVMSRISRARDRLATLLREGERPRLRSIR' A
#
# COMPACT_ATOMS: atom_id res chain seq x y z
N VAL A 1 -1.09 -3.54 -2.20
CA VAL A 1 -0.08 -2.72 -2.91
C VAL A 1 1.16 -2.45 -2.06
N LEU A 2 1.06 -1.88 -0.84
CA LEU A 2 2.25 -1.54 -0.04
C LEU A 2 3.11 -2.77 0.32
N LEU A 3 2.47 -3.87 0.75
CA LEU A 3 3.17 -5.13 1.07
C LEU A 3 3.95 -5.69 -0.13
N LEU A 4 3.33 -5.73 -1.31
CA LEU A 4 3.98 -6.23 -2.53
C LEU A 4 5.26 -5.45 -2.88
N ILE A 5 5.31 -4.17 -2.53
CA ILE A 5 6.46 -3.31 -2.84
C ILE A 5 7.50 -3.40 -1.73
N SER A 6 7.06 -3.21 -0.48
CA SER A 6 7.96 -3.04 0.66
C SER A 6 8.47 -4.35 1.24
N VAL A 7 7.73 -5.44 1.06
CA VAL A 7 8.08 -6.76 1.58
C VAL A 7 8.47 -7.69 0.43
N GLU A 8 7.62 -7.79 -0.59
CA GLU A 8 7.88 -8.69 -1.73
C GLU A 8 8.84 -8.08 -2.77
N GLY A 9 9.18 -6.80 -2.66
CA GLY A 9 10.18 -6.15 -3.51
C GLY A 9 9.75 -5.85 -4.95
N LEU A 10 8.46 -5.98 -5.29
CA LEU A 10 7.97 -5.71 -6.64
C LEU A 10 8.08 -4.21 -6.99
N SER A 11 8.43 -3.94 -8.24
CA SER A 11 8.34 -2.60 -8.82
C SER A 11 6.87 -2.13 -8.91
N TYR A 12 6.66 -0.82 -9.05
CA TYR A 12 5.31 -0.26 -9.15
C TYR A 12 4.56 -0.76 -10.39
N GLY A 13 5.29 -1.02 -11.49
CA GLY A 13 4.73 -1.58 -12.72
C GLY A 13 4.26 -3.02 -12.55
N GLU A 14 5.06 -3.86 -11.89
CA GLU A 14 4.69 -5.25 -11.58
C GLU A 14 3.46 -5.30 -10.66
N VAL A 15 3.39 -4.43 -9.66
CA VAL A 15 2.21 -4.33 -8.79
C VAL A 15 0.97 -3.86 -9.55
N ALA A 16 1.11 -2.94 -10.51
CA ALA A 16 0.01 -2.50 -11.35
C ALA A 16 -0.56 -3.66 -12.18
N ALA A 17 0.32 -4.49 -12.75
CA ALA A 17 -0.05 -5.69 -13.48
C ALA A 17 -0.71 -6.76 -12.59
N VAL A 18 -0.10 -7.09 -11.45
CA VAL A 18 -0.59 -8.10 -10.49
C VAL A 18 -1.97 -7.74 -9.93
N VAL A 19 -2.20 -6.46 -9.63
CA VAL A 19 -3.44 -5.99 -9.01
C VAL A 19 -4.49 -5.57 -10.04
N GLY A 20 -4.12 -5.45 -11.32
CA GLY A 20 -5.03 -5.06 -12.40
C GLY A 20 -5.53 -3.61 -12.30
N VAL A 21 -4.66 -2.67 -11.90
CA VAL A 21 -5.01 -1.24 -11.78
C VAL A 21 -3.97 -0.35 -12.46
N PRO A 22 -4.33 0.87 -12.91
CA PRO A 22 -3.36 1.80 -13.50
C PRO A 22 -2.18 2.13 -12.58
N LEU A 23 -1.00 2.40 -13.16
CA LEU A 23 0.20 2.78 -12.40
C LEU A 23 -0.02 4.00 -11.51
N GLY A 24 -0.75 5.03 -11.99
CA GLY A 24 -1.12 6.19 -11.18
C GLY A 24 -2.02 5.85 -9.98
N THR A 25 -2.85 4.81 -10.10
CA THR A 25 -3.62 4.28 -8.97
C THR A 25 -2.72 3.62 -7.93
N VAL A 26 -1.69 2.88 -8.36
CA VAL A 26 -0.67 2.32 -7.46
C VAL A 26 0.03 3.43 -6.69
N MET A 27 0.55 4.45 -7.38
CA MET A 27 1.24 5.58 -6.76
C MET A 27 0.37 6.31 -5.73
N SER A 28 -0.87 6.64 -6.10
CA SER A 28 -1.78 7.34 -5.19
C SER A 28 -2.20 6.48 -3.98
N ARG A 29 -2.35 5.16 -4.15
CA ARG A 29 -2.62 4.23 -3.03
C ARG A 29 -1.41 4.13 -2.10
N ILE A 30 -0.18 4.14 -2.61
CA ILE A 30 1.04 4.14 -1.80
C ILE A 30 1.13 5.41 -0.95
N SER A 31 0.96 6.60 -1.57
CA SER A 31 0.98 7.88 -0.85
C SER A 31 -0.02 7.86 0.32
N ARG A 32 -1.29 7.56 0.05
CA ARG A 32 -2.33 7.49 1.11
C ARG A 32 -2.02 6.44 2.18
N ALA A 33 -1.47 5.29 1.80
CA ALA A 33 -1.10 4.24 2.75
C ALA A 33 0.08 4.65 3.65
N ARG A 34 1.08 5.37 3.10
CA ARG A 34 2.20 5.92 3.87
C ARG A 34 1.74 6.99 4.85
N ASP A 35 0.90 7.92 4.40
CA ASP A 35 0.35 8.98 5.25
C ASP A 35 -0.44 8.37 6.41
N ARG A 36 -1.32 7.40 6.12
CA ARG A 36 -2.10 6.70 7.14
C ARG A 36 -1.22 5.91 8.10
N LEU A 37 -0.19 5.24 7.61
CA LEU A 37 0.75 4.51 8.47
C LEU A 37 1.52 5.46 9.38
N ALA A 38 1.98 6.60 8.86
CA ALA A 38 2.66 7.62 9.65
C ALA A 38 1.77 8.16 10.77
N THR A 39 0.49 8.43 10.50
CA THR A 39 -0.48 8.83 11.53
C THR A 39 -0.65 7.75 12.60
N LEU A 40 -0.89 6.50 12.20
CA LEU A 40 -1.07 5.38 13.14
C LEU A 40 0.16 5.17 14.05
N LEU A 41 1.37 5.28 13.50
CA LEU A 41 2.60 5.16 14.27
C LEU A 41 2.79 6.30 15.27
N ARG A 42 2.35 7.53 14.91
CA ARG A 42 2.39 8.69 15.82
C ARG A 42 1.37 8.58 16.95
N GLU A 43 0.18 8.05 16.65
CA GLU A 43 -0.93 7.93 17.60
C GLU A 43 -0.84 6.64 18.44
N GLY A 44 0.14 5.77 18.19
CA GLY A 44 0.28 4.47 18.86
C GLY A 44 -0.82 3.48 18.49
N GLU A 45 -1.58 3.76 17.42
CA GLU A 45 -2.68 2.94 16.97
C GLU A 45 -2.20 1.78 16.10
N ARG A 46 -2.81 0.61 16.29
CA ARG A 46 -2.55 -0.55 15.42
C ARG A 46 -3.39 -0.44 14.15
N PRO A 47 -2.80 -0.67 12.95
CA PRO A 47 -3.57 -0.68 11.72
C PRO A 47 -4.68 -1.74 11.77
N ARG A 48 -5.94 -1.32 11.61
CA ARG A 48 -7.05 -2.26 11.37
C ARG A 48 -7.03 -2.68 9.90
N LEU A 49 -6.29 -3.74 9.61
CA LEU A 49 -6.26 -4.33 8.27
C LEU A 49 -7.61 -5.00 7.99
N ARG A 50 -8.30 -4.55 6.94
CA ARG A 50 -9.48 -5.26 6.42
C ARG A 50 -8.98 -6.46 5.62
N SER A 51 -9.34 -7.66 6.06
CA SER A 51 -9.18 -8.87 5.25
C SER A 51 -10.09 -8.77 4.04
N ILE A 52 -9.52 -8.81 2.85
CA ILE A 52 -10.26 -8.97 1.60
C ILE A 52 -10.22 -10.48 1.31
N ARG A 53 -11.36 -11.16 1.48
CA ARG A 53 -11.52 -12.58 1.15
C ARG A 53 -11.61 -12.72 -0.37
#